data_AF-A0A939X838-F1
#
_entry.id   AF-A0A939X838-F1
#
_cell.length_a   1.000
_cell.length_b   1.000
_cell.length_c   1.000
_cell.angle_alpha   90.00
_cell.angle_beta   90.00
_cell.angle_gamma   90.00
#
_symmetry.space_group_name_H-M   'P 1'
#
loop_
_entity.id
_entity.type
_entity.pdbx_description
1 polymer ?
#
loop_
_entity_poly.entity_id
_entity_poly.type
_entity_poly.pdbx_seq_one_letter_code
_entity_poly.pdbx_strand_id
1 'polypeptide(L)' 'RNIVPFHDMTNGYDVELWKEIDAIRKNLAKDTAEYVSIFKQIRLAIDAKNLKELSKLQQKMNSLMNEMNRLYADYGANQL' A
#
# COMPACT_ATOMS: atom_id res chain seq x y z
N ARG A 1 -8.28 -0.29 -14.82
CA ARG A 1 -9.29 -0.15 -13.75
C ARG A 1 -9.06 1.22 -13.10
N ASN A 2 -9.97 2.18 -13.32
CA ASN A 2 -9.93 3.46 -12.59
C ASN A 2 -10.41 3.19 -11.16
N ILE A 3 -9.50 3.33 -10.20
CA ILE A 3 -9.83 3.26 -8.77
C ILE A 3 -10.18 4.69 -8.38
N VAL A 4 -11.47 5.03 -8.50
CA VAL A 4 -12.00 6.34 -8.10
C VAL A 4 -12.43 6.23 -6.64
N PRO A 5 -12.09 7.20 -5.78
CA PRO A 5 -12.59 7.24 -4.42
C PRO A 5 -14.13 7.22 -4.39
N PHE A 6 -14.71 6.38 -3.55
CA PHE A 6 -16.15 6.24 -3.37
C PHE A 6 -16.51 6.75 -1.98
N HIS A 7 -16.22 8.01 -1.63
CA HIS A 7 -16.57 8.58 -0.32
C HIS A 7 -17.19 9.96 -0.46
N ASP A 8 -18.07 10.28 0.49
CA ASP A 8 -18.58 11.61 0.72
C ASP A 8 -17.44 12.48 1.31
N MET A 9 -17.07 13.55 0.61
CA MET A 9 -15.98 14.46 1.01
C MET A 9 -16.26 15.20 2.33
N THR A 10 -17.46 15.03 2.90
CA THR A 10 -17.88 15.62 4.17
C THR A 10 -17.53 14.75 5.40
N ASN A 11 -17.22 13.46 5.21
CA ASN A 11 -16.83 12.58 6.31
C ASN A 11 -15.30 12.58 6.53
N GLY A 12 -14.85 13.33 7.54
CA GLY A 12 -13.42 13.42 7.88
C GLY A 12 -12.75 12.08 8.18
N TYR A 13 -13.50 11.08 8.68
CA TYR A 13 -12.97 9.74 8.94
C TYR A 13 -12.63 9.00 7.64
N ASP A 14 -13.50 9.08 6.64
CA ASP A 14 -13.31 8.42 5.34
C ASP A 14 -12.19 9.08 4.51
N VAL A 15 -11.95 10.38 4.73
CA VAL A 15 -10.82 11.12 4.15
C VAL A 15 -9.49 10.65 4.73
N GLU A 16 -9.39 10.50 6.06
CA GLU A 16 -8.18 10.01 6.71
C GLU A 16 -7.89 8.55 6.35
N LEU A 17 -8.91 7.69 6.34
CA LEU A 17 -8.75 6.28 5.94
C LEU A 17 -8.20 6.15 4.51
N TRP A 18 -8.70 6.98 3.60
CA TRP A 18 -8.21 6.99 2.22
C TRP A 18 -6.78 7.52 2.10
N LYS A 19 -6.38 8.52 2.90
CA LYS A 19 -4.99 8.99 2.95
C LYS A 19 -4.05 7.87 3.38
N GLU A 20 -4.44 7.06 4.36
CA GLU A 20 -3.66 5.90 4.81
C GLU A 20 -3.54 4.85 3.71
N ILE A 21 -4.65 4.51 3.04
CA ILE A 21 -4.65 3.60 1.88
C ILE A 21 -3.73 4.12 0.76
N ASP A 22 -3.82 5.41 0.42
CA ASP A 22 -2.99 6.03 -0.63
C ASP A 22 -1.50 6.06 -0.22
N ALA A 23 -1.19 6.29 1.05
CA ALA A 23 0.17 6.20 1.58
C ALA A 23 0.76 4.79 1.44
N ILE A 24 -0.02 3.75 1.77
CA ILE A 24 0.40 2.35 1.60
C ILE A 24 0.64 2.04 0.11
N ARG A 25 -0.27 2.48 -0.77
CA ARG A 25 -0.13 2.30 -2.23
C ARG A 25 1.13 2.97 -2.78
N LYS A 26 1.43 4.19 -2.33
CA LYS A 26 2.64 4.91 -2.70
C LYS A 26 3.90 4.16 -2.23
N ASN A 27 3.93 3.68 -1.00
CA ASN A 27 5.05 2.89 -0.48
C ASN A 27 5.26 1.57 -1.27
N LEU A 28 4.18 0.91 -1.67
CA LEU A 28 4.27 -0.35 -2.41
C LEU A 28 4.75 -0.15 -3.85
N ALA A 29 4.22 0.86 -4.55
CA ALA A 29 4.29 0.93 -6.01
C ALA A 29 4.87 2.23 -6.60
N LYS A 30 5.02 3.30 -5.82
CA LYS A 30 5.50 4.59 -6.33
C LYS A 30 6.97 4.81 -5.97
N ASP A 31 7.79 4.90 -7.00
CA ASP A 31 9.14 5.42 -6.86
C ASP A 31 9.09 6.95 -6.76
N THR A 32 9.90 7.52 -5.87
CA THR A 32 10.19 8.95 -5.79
C THR A 32 11.70 9.16 -5.93
N ALA A 33 12.14 10.42 -5.97
CA ALA A 33 13.57 10.74 -5.97
C ALA A 33 14.29 10.23 -4.70
N GLU A 34 13.56 10.12 -3.58
CA GLU A 34 14.09 9.79 -2.26
C GLU A 34 13.76 8.35 -1.84
N TYR A 35 12.80 7.70 -2.50
CA TYR A 35 12.28 6.40 -2.10
C TYR A 35 12.07 5.47 -3.29
N VAL A 36 12.63 4.26 -3.19
CA VAL A 36 12.37 3.17 -4.15
C VAL A 36 11.22 2.34 -3.62
N SER A 37 10.19 2.09 -4.45
CA SER A 37 9.04 1.28 -4.07
C SER A 37 9.42 -0.14 -3.64
N ILE A 38 8.63 -0.76 -2.76
CA ILE A 38 8.89 -2.13 -2.29
C ILE A 38 8.90 -3.12 -3.47
N PHE A 39 8.02 -2.95 -4.47
CA PHE A 39 8.05 -3.82 -5.65
C PHE A 39 9.36 -3.74 -6.43
N LYS A 40 9.92 -2.53 -6.58
CA LYS A 40 11.21 -2.36 -7.24
C LYS A 40 12.36 -2.87 -6.39
N GLN A 41 12.33 -2.68 -5.07
CA GLN A 41 13.33 -3.27 -4.16
C GLN A 41 13.30 -4.81 -4.24
N ILE A 42 12.12 -5.43 -4.29
CA ILE A 42 11.97 -6.88 -4.48
C ILE A 42 12.60 -7.32 -5.79
N ARG A 43 12.33 -6.61 -6.89
CA ARG A 43 12.92 -6.90 -8.20
C ARG A 43 14.45 -6.85 -8.16
N LEU A 44 15.01 -5.79 -7.56
CA LEU A 44 16.47 -5.64 -7.40
C LEU A 44 17.07 -6.75 -6.52
N ALA A 45 16.37 -7.16 -5.46
CA ALA A 45 16.83 -8.25 -4.59
C ALA A 45 16.84 -9.61 -5.32
N ILE A 46 15.87 -9.85 -6.22
CA ILE A 46 15.84 -11.03 -7.09
C ILE A 46 17.03 -11.00 -8.06
N ASP A 47 17.24 -9.87 -8.75
CA ASP A 47 18.34 -9.71 -9.72
C ASP A 47 19.71 -9.88 -9.05
N ALA A 48 19.86 -9.40 -7.81
CA ALA A 48 21.05 -9.57 -6.99
C ALA A 48 21.16 -10.96 -6.32
N LYS A 49 20.17 -11.85 -6.50
CA LYS A 49 20.04 -13.15 -5.82
C LYS A 49 20.15 -13.06 -4.28
N ASN A 50 19.77 -11.93 -3.71
CA ASN A 50 19.82 -11.68 -2.28
C ASN A 50 18.54 -12.21 -1.61
N LEU A 51 18.51 -13.51 -1.35
CA LEU A 51 17.33 -14.20 -0.78
C LEU A 51 16.95 -13.69 0.61
N LYS A 52 17.93 -13.24 1.40
CA LYS A 52 17.69 -12.70 2.74
C LYS A 52 16.91 -11.39 2.68
N GLU A 53 17.33 -10.50 1.79
CA GLU A 53 16.66 -9.21 1.61
C GLU A 53 15.29 -9.39 0.92
N LEU A 54 15.23 -10.28 -0.06
CA LEU A 54 13.97 -10.65 -0.71
C LEU A 54 12.91 -11.12 0.30
N SER A 55 13.28 -12.02 1.21
CA SER A 55 12.36 -12.55 2.24
C SER A 55 11.84 -11.45 3.17
N LYS A 56 12.72 -10.54 3.64
CA LYS A 56 12.32 -9.39 4.46
C LYS A 56 11.35 -8.47 3.71
N LEU A 57 11.66 -8.17 2.46
CA LEU A 57 10.81 -7.29 1.63
C LEU A 57 9.45 -7.93 1.35
N GLN A 58 9.40 -9.25 1.13
CA GLN A 58 8.13 -9.98 0.97
C GLN A 58 7.29 -9.95 2.24
N GLN A 59 7.89 -10.15 3.42
CA GLN A 59 7.17 -10.04 4.69
C GLN A 59 6.60 -8.63 4.90
N LYS A 60 7.41 -7.60 4.62
CA LYS A 60 6.98 -6.20 4.70
C LYS A 60 5.83 -5.89 3.73
N MET A 61 5.95 -6.36 2.48
CA MET A 61 4.90 -6.25 1.47
C MET A 61 3.60 -6.90 1.95
N ASN A 62 3.67 -8.12 2.47
CA ASN A 62 2.49 -8.84 2.98
C ASN A 62 1.82 -8.10 4.14
N SER A 63 2.60 -7.56 5.08
CA SER A 63 2.06 -6.75 6.18
C SER A 63 1.30 -5.53 5.67
N LEU A 64 1.87 -4.80 4.70
CA LEU A 64 1.25 -3.62 4.11
C LEU A 64 0.01 -3.95 3.29
N MET A 65 0.02 -5.07 2.55
CA MET A 65 -1.15 -5.53 1.81
C MET A 65 -2.29 -5.95 2.74
N ASN A 66 -1.98 -6.61 3.86
CA ASN A 66 -2.97 -6.97 4.87
C ASN A 66 -3.58 -5.72 5.51
N GLU A 67 -2.75 -4.73 5.86
CA GLU A 67 -3.23 -3.47 6.41
C GLU A 67 -4.11 -2.71 5.42
N MET A 68 -3.69 -2.64 4.16
CA MET A 68 -4.50 -2.02 3.10
C MET A 68 -5.86 -2.72 2.96
N ASN A 69 -5.90 -4.06 2.99
CA ASN A 69 -7.15 -4.81 2.92
C ASN A 69 -8.06 -4.56 4.13
N ARG A 70 -7.47 -4.44 5.33
CA ARG A 70 -8.21 -4.09 6.55
C ARG A 70 -8.82 -2.69 6.42
N LEU A 71 -8.03 -1.69 6.01
CA LEU A 71 -8.52 -0.33 5.78
C LEU A 71 -9.63 -0.31 4.72
N TYR A 72 -9.52 -1.08 3.63
CA TYR A 72 -10.61 -1.19 2.67
C TYR A 72 -11.86 -1.86 3.24
N ALA A 73 -11.72 -2.86 4.11
CA ALA A 73 -12.84 -3.50 4.78
C ALA A 73 -13.53 -2.53 5.74
N ASP A 74 -12.76 -1.77 6.53
CA ASP A 74 -13.27 -0.74 7.44
C ASP A 74 -13.95 0.38 6.65
N TYR A 75 -13.34 0.83 5.55
CA TYR A 75 -13.93 1.79 4.62
C TYR A 75 -15.26 1.32 4.06
N GLY A 76 -15.33 0.07 3.57
CA GLY A 76 -16.53 -0.51 2.97
C GLY A 76 -17.64 -0.82 4.00
N ALA A 77 -17.26 -1.20 5.22
CA ALA A 77 -18.20 -1.46 6.31
C ALA A 77 -18.83 -0.17 6.85
N ASN A 78 -18.11 0.96 6.79
CA ASN A 78 -18.62 2.28 7.18
C ASN A 78 -19.57 2.92 6.15
N GLN A 79 -19.81 2.25 5.01
CA GLN A 79 -20.72 2.71 3.96
C GLN A 79 -22.12 2.06 4.02
N LEU A 80 -22.41 1.24 5.05
CA LEU A 80 -23.70 0.62 5.34
C LEU A 80 -24.37 1.30 6.53
#